data_AF-A0A7W0WP35-F1
#
_entry.id   AF-A0A7W0WP35-F1
#
_cell.length_a   1.000
_cell.length_b   1.000
_cell.length_c   1.000
_cell.angle_alpha   90.00
_cell.angle_beta   90.00
_cell.angle_gamma   90.00
#
_symmetry.space_group_name_H-M   'P 1'
#
loop_
_entity.id
_entity.type
_entity.pdbx_description
1 polymer ?
#
loop_
_entity_poly.entity_id
_entity_poly.type
_entity_poly.pdbx_seq_one_letter_code
_entity_poly.pdbx_strand_id
1 'polypeptide(L)'
;MRKSGICPKCSNNQLLHVGAVADTGEHDTLMRPMYLAMMFTGTGFFGDEKNERAGQLTAVVCKGCGYTELYVLDPETIKPDGKYITDMSGPTSSSPHR
;
A
#
# COMPACT_ATOMS: atom_id res chain seq x y z
N MET A 1 -6.88 6.65 -12.07
CA MET A 1 -7.50 5.54 -12.82
C MET A 1 -8.59 4.84 -12.03
N ARG A 2 -8.37 4.39 -10.78
CA ARG A 2 -9.38 3.61 -10.03
C ARG A 2 -10.73 4.32 -9.86
N LYS A 3 -10.72 5.62 -9.57
CA LYS A 3 -11.95 6.43 -9.44
C LYS A 3 -12.48 6.93 -10.78
N SER A 4 -11.59 7.39 -11.66
CA SER A 4 -11.97 8.08 -12.90
C SER A 4 -12.23 7.15 -14.09
N GLY A 5 -11.75 5.91 -14.08
CA GLY A 5 -11.74 5.02 -15.24
C GLY A 5 -10.81 5.46 -16.38
N ILE A 6 -10.02 6.51 -16.19
CA ILE A 6 -9.17 7.13 -17.23
C ILE A 6 -7.71 7.22 -16.75
N CYS A 7 -6.78 6.87 -17.63
CA CYS A 7 -5.34 7.01 -17.41
C CYS A 7 -4.91 8.49 -17.43
N PRO A 8 -4.29 9.02 -16.37
CA PRO A 8 -3.85 10.43 -16.34
C PRO A 8 -2.66 10.70 -17.26
N LYS A 9 -1.92 9.67 -17.67
CA LYS A 9 -0.73 9.81 -18.51
C LYS A 9 -1.03 9.86 -20.01
N CYS A 10 -2.04 9.14 -20.47
CA CYS A 10 -2.32 8.99 -21.92
C CYS A 10 -3.81 9.08 -22.30
N SER A 11 -4.69 9.38 -21.34
CA SER A 11 -6.14 9.51 -21.52
C SER A 11 -6.87 8.25 -22.02
N ASN A 12 -6.20 7.09 -22.11
CA ASN A 12 -6.84 5.81 -22.43
C ASN A 12 -7.75 5.35 -21.26
N ASN A 13 -8.86 4.67 -21.59
CA ASN A 13 -9.82 4.10 -20.65
C ASN A 13 -9.76 2.56 -20.54
N GLN A 14 -8.83 1.91 -21.25
CA GLN A 14 -8.57 0.48 -21.11
C GLN A 14 -7.63 0.22 -19.93
N LEU A 15 -8.21 -0.30 -18.85
CA LEU A 15 -7.53 -0.51 -17.57
C LEU A 15 -7.60 -1.98 -17.15
N LEU A 16 -6.56 -2.44 -16.45
CA LEU A 16 -6.53 -3.73 -15.75
C LEU A 16 -6.56 -3.48 -14.25
N HIS A 17 -7.39 -4.23 -13.53
CA HIS A 17 -7.35 -4.29 -12.07
C HIS A 17 -6.57 -5.53 -11.64
N VAL A 18 -5.58 -5.33 -10.78
CA VAL A 18 -4.74 -6.39 -10.21
C VAL A 18 -5.12 -6.52 -8.74
N GLY A 19 -5.97 -7.51 -8.42
CA GLY A 19 -6.57 -7.64 -7.09
C GLY A 19 -5.58 -7.84 -5.94
N ALA A 20 -4.41 -8.42 -6.23
CA ALA A 20 -3.28 -8.48 -5.31
C ALA A 20 -1.98 -8.36 -6.10
N VAL A 21 -1.09 -7.47 -5.68
CA VAL A 21 0.26 -7.38 -6.24
C VAL A 21 1.08 -8.53 -5.67
N ALA A 22 1.80 -9.28 -6.52
CA ALA A 22 2.59 -10.42 -6.08
C ALA A 22 3.94 -9.97 -5.51
N ASP A 23 4.29 -10.54 -4.37
CA ASP A 23 5.63 -10.52 -3.79
C ASP A 23 6.23 -11.92 -3.96
N THR A 24 7.23 -12.02 -4.83
CA THR A 24 8.00 -13.24 -5.08
C THR A 24 9.37 -13.04 -4.44
N GLY A 25 9.51 -13.49 -3.19
CA GLY A 25 10.80 -13.47 -2.51
C GLY A 25 11.87 -14.18 -3.35
N GLU A 26 13.14 -13.84 -3.15
CA GLU A 26 14.29 -14.23 -4.00
C GLU A 26 14.42 -15.75 -4.27
N HIS A 27 13.81 -16.58 -3.42
CA HIS A 27 13.80 -18.05 -3.54
C HIS A 27 12.44 -18.71 -3.27
N ASP A 28 11.34 -17.96 -3.28
CA ASP A 28 10.01 -18.52 -2.99
C ASP A 28 9.28 -18.93 -4.29
N THR A 29 8.78 -20.17 -4.33
CA THR A 29 7.90 -20.64 -5.42
C THR A 29 6.44 -20.24 -5.20
N LEU A 30 6.11 -19.74 -4.01
CA LEU A 30 4.76 -19.31 -3.66
C LEU A 30 4.58 -17.83 -3.96
N MET A 31 3.55 -17.51 -4.75
CA MET A 31 3.09 -16.13 -4.88
C MET A 31 2.35 -15.71 -3.61
N ARG A 32 2.85 -14.67 -2.95
CA ARG A 32 2.20 -14.05 -1.78
C ARG A 32 1.73 -12.65 -2.14
N PRO A 33 0.69 -12.12 -1.48
CA PRO A 33 0.37 -10.70 -1.61
C PRO A 33 1.51 -9.82 -1.10
N MET A 34 1.78 -8.74 -1.80
CA MET A 34 2.71 -7.69 -1.39
C MET A 34 2.03 -6.78 -0.37
N TYR A 35 2.79 -6.41 0.66
CA TYR A 35 2.36 -5.50 1.72
C TYR A 35 3.25 -4.26 1.69
N LEU A 36 2.66 -3.09 1.99
CA LEU A 36 3.37 -1.81 1.94
C LEU A 36 4.38 -1.66 3.08
N ALA A 37 4.05 -2.17 4.27
CA ALA A 37 4.79 -1.88 5.49
C ALA A 37 5.07 -3.13 6.33
N MET A 38 6.19 -3.06 7.05
CA MET A 38 6.54 -3.93 8.17
C MET A 38 6.35 -3.11 9.46
N MET A 39 5.57 -3.64 10.39
CA MET A 39 5.22 -3.01 11.66
C MET A 39 5.87 -3.73 12.81
N PHE A 40 6.56 -3.01 13.69
CA PHE A 40 7.02 -3.51 14.96
C PHE A 40 5.84 -3.66 15.94
N THR A 41 5.60 -4.88 16.44
CA THR A 41 4.49 -5.17 17.37
C THR A 41 4.95 -5.50 18.79
N GLY A 42 6.27 -5.55 19.02
CA GLY A 42 6.86 -5.74 20.35
C GLY A 42 8.05 -6.69 20.32
N THR A 43 8.48 -7.13 21.51
CA THR A 43 9.55 -8.11 21.67
C THR A 43 9.00 -9.48 22.11
N GLY A 44 9.63 -10.54 21.61
CA GLY A 44 9.38 -11.92 22.02
C GLY A 44 10.02 -12.26 23.34
N PHE A 45 9.69 -13.43 23.87
CA PHE A 45 10.17 -13.92 25.17
C PHE A 45 11.71 -14.06 25.23
N PHE A 46 12.36 -14.30 24.10
CA PHE A 46 13.81 -14.41 23.97
C PHE A 46 14.50 -13.12 23.48
N GLY A 47 13.77 -12.00 23.43
CA GLY A 47 14.31 -10.70 23.01
C GLY A 47 14.25 -10.42 21.51
N ASP A 48 13.75 -11.37 20.70
CA ASP A 48 13.57 -11.16 19.26
C ASP A 48 12.48 -10.13 18.96
N GLU A 49 12.65 -9.38 17.88
CA GLU A 49 11.63 -8.43 17.44
C GLU A 49 10.47 -9.15 16.77
N LYS A 50 9.24 -8.82 17.19
CA LYS A 50 8.02 -9.25 16.51
C LYS A 50 7.62 -8.18 15.52
N ASN A 51 7.52 -8.60 14.27
CA ASN A 51 7.08 -7.74 13.19
C ASN A 51 5.88 -8.36 12.46
N GLU A 52 4.95 -7.52 12.01
CA GLU A 52 3.80 -7.90 11.21
C GLU A 52 3.80 -7.15 9.88
N ARG A 53 3.17 -7.74 8.87
CA ARG A 53 2.98 -7.09 7.55
C ARG A 53 1.64 -6.36 7.55
N ALA A 54 1.62 -5.13 7.07
CA ALA A 54 0.41 -4.31 7.01
C ALA A 54 0.24 -3.61 5.66
N GLY A 55 -1.02 -3.36 5.29
CA GLY A 55 -1.38 -2.68 4.07
C GLY A 55 -1.15 -3.50 2.80
N GLN A 56 -1.97 -4.53 2.58
CA GLN A 56 -1.93 -5.31 1.34
C GLN A 56 -2.17 -4.41 0.11
N LEU A 57 -1.34 -4.60 -0.91
CA LEU A 57 -1.38 -3.82 -2.15
C LEU A 57 -2.27 -4.43 -3.23
N THR A 58 -3.07 -3.57 -3.85
CA THR A 58 -3.76 -3.79 -5.13
C THR A 58 -3.28 -2.75 -6.14
N ALA A 59 -3.47 -3.00 -7.44
CA ALA A 59 -3.07 -2.06 -8.49
C ALA A 59 -4.12 -1.86 -9.57
N VAL A 60 -4.05 -0.70 -10.21
CA VAL A 60 -4.72 -0.45 -11.49
C VAL A 60 -3.67 -0.08 -12.53
N VAL A 61 -3.66 -0.77 -13.66
CA VAL A 61 -2.66 -0.62 -14.72
C VAL A 61 -3.33 -0.18 -16.01
N CYS A 62 -2.81 0.85 -16.67
CA CYS A 62 -3.25 1.25 -18.00
C CYS A 62 -2.70 0.30 -19.07
N LYS A 63 -3.59 -0.28 -19.89
CA LYS A 63 -3.17 -1.15 -21.00
C LYS A 63 -2.43 -0.41 -22.12
N GLY A 64 -2.67 0.89 -22.28
CA GLY A 64 -2.07 1.68 -23.35
C GLY A 64 -0.61 2.06 -23.09
N CYS A 65 -0.30 2.55 -21.89
CA CYS A 65 1.01 3.12 -21.58
C CYS A 65 1.72 2.52 -20.35
N GLY A 66 1.11 1.52 -19.70
CA GLY A 66 1.68 0.84 -18.53
C GLY A 66 1.70 1.65 -17.24
N TYR A 67 1.16 2.88 -17.24
CA TYR A 67 1.05 3.67 -16.00
C TYR A 67 0.27 2.88 -14.95
N THR A 68 0.81 2.83 -13.73
CA THR A 68 0.31 1.98 -12.64
C THR A 68 0.05 2.83 -11.41
N GLU A 69 -1.13 2.66 -10.82
CA GLU A 69 -1.49 3.19 -9.51
C GLU A 69 -1.55 2.04 -8.51
N LEU A 70 -0.86 2.18 -7.37
CA LEU A 70 -0.92 1.26 -6.25
C LEU A 70 -1.87 1.77 -5.18
N TYR A 71 -2.58 0.86 -4.53
CA TYR A 71 -3.52 1.16 -3.47
C TYR A 71 -3.39 0.16 -2.34
N VAL A 72 -3.64 0.62 -1.11
CA VAL A 72 -3.80 -0.25 0.06
C VAL A 72 -5.28 -0.63 0.19
N LEU A 73 -5.59 -1.91 0.43
CA LEU A 73 -6.97 -2.38 0.61
C LEU A 73 -7.56 -1.94 1.97
N ASP A 74 -6.79 -2.13 3.04
CA ASP A 74 -7.22 -1.89 4.43
C ASP A 74 -6.20 -0.93 5.11
N PRO A 75 -6.19 0.37 4.76
CA PRO A 75 -5.15 1.30 5.21
C PRO A 75 -5.08 1.47 6.73
N GLU A 76 -6.17 1.24 7.45
CA GLU A 76 -6.24 1.27 8.92
C GLU A 76 -5.44 0.16 9.61
N THR A 77 -5.01 -0.86 8.85
CA THR A 77 -4.07 -1.88 9.36
C THR A 77 -2.66 -1.31 9.56
N ILE A 78 -2.32 -0.23 8.86
CA ILE A 78 -1.03 0.46 8.99
C ILE A 78 -1.13 1.43 10.17
N LYS A 79 -0.52 1.08 11.30
CA LYS A 79 -0.49 1.92 12.51
C LYS A 79 0.92 2.41 12.78
N PRO A 80 1.09 3.63 13.31
CA PRO A 80 2.38 4.07 13.83
C PRO A 80 2.89 3.08 14.88
N ASP A 81 4.12 2.63 14.71
CA ASP A 81 4.75 1.63 15.59
C ASP A 81 5.90 2.23 16.43
N GLY A 82 6.20 3.51 16.23
CA GLY A 82 7.28 4.22 16.91
C GLY A 82 8.68 3.82 16.46
N LYS A 83 8.82 3.01 15.41
CA LYS A 83 10.10 2.51 14.90
C LYS A 83 10.25 2.61 13.38
N TYR A 84 9.36 1.98 12.62
CA TYR A 84 9.38 1.96 11.16
C TYR A 84 8.29 2.84 10.54
N ILE A 85 7.22 3.11 11.28
CA ILE A 85 6.06 3.86 10.82
C ILE A 85 5.81 5.03 11.77
N THR A 86 5.91 6.24 11.21
CA THR A 86 5.65 7.49 11.91
C THR A 86 4.42 8.16 11.30
N ASP A 87 3.50 8.62 12.15
CA ASP A 87 2.40 9.45 11.69
C ASP A 87 2.93 10.84 11.31
N MET A 88 2.65 11.28 10.09
CA MET A 88 2.99 12.62 9.59
C MET A 88 1.77 13.52 9.46
N SER A 89 0.63 13.16 10.04
CA SER A 89 -0.54 14.03 10.07
C SER A 89 -0.16 15.35 10.77
N GLY A 90 -0.16 16.44 10.01
CA GLY A 90 -0.06 17.79 10.58
C GLY A 90 -1.35 18.13 11.36
N PRO A 91 -1.34 19.20 12.19
CA PRO A 91 -2.57 19.70 12.77
C PRO A 91 -3.58 19.93 11.65
N THR A 92 -4.77 19.32 11.76
CA THR A 92 -5.88 19.59 10.85
C THR A 92 -6.11 21.08 10.86
N SER A 93 -5.77 21.76 9.75
CA SER A 93 -6.09 23.18 9.60
C SER A 93 -7.61 23.29 9.58
N SER A 94 -8.21 23.56 10.73
CA SER A 94 -9.57 24.06 10.82
C SER A 94 -9.53 25.50 10.31
N SER A 95 -9.47 25.69 8.99
CA SER A 95 -9.81 26.97 8.40
C SER A 95 -11.23 26.90 7.84
N PRO A 96 -12.19 27.62 8.43
CA PRO A 96 -13.46 27.92 7.79
C PRO A 96 -13.22 29.12 6.88
N HIS A 97 -12.77 28.89 5.64
CA HIS A 97 -12.87 29.92 4.62
C HIS A 97 -14.25 29.81 3.97
N ARG A 98 -15.18 30.61 4.50
CA ARG A 98 -16.35 31.13 3.80
C ARG A 98 -15.95 32.39 3.04
#